data_AF-A0A1Q7U709-F1
#
_entry.id   AF-A0A1Q7U709-F1
#
_cell.length_a   1.000
_cell.length_b   1.000
_cell.length_c   1.000
_cell.angle_alpha   90.00
_cell.angle_beta   90.00
_cell.angle_gamma   90.00
#
_symmetry.space_group_name_H-M   'P 1'
#
loop_
_entity.id
_entity.type
_entity.pdbx_description
1 polymer ?
#
loop_
_entity_poly.entity_id
_entity_poly.type
_entity_poly.pdbx_seq_one_letter_code
_entity_poly.pdbx_strand_id
1 'polypeptide(L)'
;MRAVAQGPLAFYVEIHGNNRREAAQRIEIATVGTDRNDALRLKTLLELIRDAHLRARPGSQRLDVLVEPADPVMYGASSAKRVGILRLPAQALHIELPKTARVEGREVYTAILADFLTQAATLPH
;
A
#
# COMPACT_ATOMS: atom_id res chain seq x y z
N MET A 1 -2.78 -28.00 11.60
CA MET A 1 -1.35 -27.62 11.55
C MET A 1 -1.25 -26.13 11.23
N ARG A 2 -0.63 -25.31 12.08
CA ARG A 2 -0.20 -23.96 11.68
C ARG A 2 1.07 -24.12 10.85
N ALA A 3 1.02 -23.77 9.58
CA ALA A 3 2.24 -23.62 8.79
C ALA A 3 3.05 -22.48 9.41
N VAL A 4 4.27 -22.78 9.85
CA VAL A 4 5.22 -21.77 10.34
C VAL A 4 6.12 -21.43 9.16
N ALA A 5 6.27 -20.16 8.82
CA ALA A 5 7.20 -19.74 7.78
C ALA A 5 8.64 -20.12 8.19
N GLN A 6 9.34 -20.89 7.36
CA GLN A 6 10.70 -21.41 7.62
C GLN A 6 11.77 -20.73 6.73
N GLY A 7 11.46 -19.59 6.13
CA GLY A 7 12.34 -18.88 5.18
C GLY A 7 12.51 -17.40 5.51
N PRO A 8 13.41 -16.70 4.80
CA PRO A 8 13.58 -15.26 4.96
C PRO A 8 12.25 -14.55 4.70
N LEU A 9 11.97 -13.50 5.48
CA LEU A 9 10.78 -12.66 5.28
C LEU A 9 10.86 -12.03 3.89
N ALA A 10 10.09 -12.51 2.91
CA ALA A 10 10.20 -12.03 1.54
C ALA A 10 9.51 -10.67 1.36
N PHE A 11 8.31 -10.54 1.94
CA PHE A 11 7.42 -9.41 1.78
C PHE A 11 6.78 -9.06 3.11
N TYR A 12 6.73 -7.76 3.43
CA TYR A 12 6.13 -7.28 4.66
C TYR A 12 5.44 -5.94 4.44
N VAL A 13 4.29 -5.77 5.09
CA VAL A 13 3.45 -4.58 4.93
C VAL A 13 3.00 -4.03 6.27
N GLU A 14 3.18 -2.73 6.43
CA GLU A 14 2.59 -1.93 7.51
C GLU A 14 1.44 -1.12 6.93
N ILE A 15 0.31 -1.09 7.63
CA ILE A 15 -0.86 -0.30 7.24
C ILE A 15 -1.22 0.62 8.39
N HIS A 16 -1.09 1.91 8.16
CA HIS A 16 -1.37 2.96 9.13
C HIS A 16 -2.54 3.83 8.69
N GLY A 17 -3.10 4.54 9.66
CA GLY A 17 -4.14 5.53 9.43
C GLY A 17 -3.65 6.91 9.79
N ASN A 18 -3.92 7.88 8.91
CA ASN A 18 -3.68 9.29 9.20
C ASN A 18 -4.97 10.12 9.14
N ASN A 19 -4.94 11.30 9.76
CA ASN A 19 -6.05 12.27 9.81
C ASN A 19 -5.65 13.64 9.21
N ARG A 20 -4.56 13.71 8.42
CA ARG A 20 -4.10 14.98 7.83
C ARG A 20 -5.03 15.41 6.72
N ARG A 21 -5.38 16.70 6.68
CA ARG A 21 -6.29 17.23 5.66
C ARG A 21 -5.65 17.20 4.29
N GLU A 22 -4.36 17.47 4.25
CA GLU A 22 -3.53 17.49 3.05
C GLU A 22 -3.51 16.13 2.37
N ALA A 23 -3.59 15.02 3.12
CA ALA A 23 -3.59 13.64 2.60
C ALA A 23 -4.99 13.02 2.51
N ALA A 24 -6.07 13.76 2.79
CA ALA A 24 -7.42 13.22 2.93
C ALA A 24 -8.00 12.55 1.66
N GLN A 25 -7.39 12.80 0.50
CA GLN A 25 -7.86 12.35 -0.81
C GLN A 25 -6.94 11.30 -1.46
N ARG A 26 -5.94 10.79 -0.73
CA ARG A 26 -4.94 9.88 -1.32
C ARG A 26 -4.48 8.78 -0.37
N ILE A 27 -4.13 7.65 -0.94
CA ILE A 27 -3.36 6.58 -0.34
C ILE A 27 -1.89 6.85 -0.67
N GLU A 28 -1.02 6.82 0.33
CA GLU A 28 0.42 6.96 0.14
C GLU A 28 1.12 5.64 0.48
N ILE A 29 2.06 5.24 -0.38
CA ILE A 29 2.86 4.01 -0.20
C ILE A 29 4.34 4.38 -0.26
N ALA A 30 5.03 4.22 0.86
CA ALA A 30 6.49 4.24 0.89
C ALA A 30 7.02 2.81 0.76
N THR A 31 8.09 2.63 -0.01
CA THR A 31 8.62 1.31 -0.37
C THR A 31 10.06 1.10 0.11
N VAL A 32 10.45 -0.15 0.34
CA VAL A 32 11.82 -0.60 0.57
C VAL A 32 12.17 -1.68 -0.44
N GLY A 33 13.42 -1.66 -0.94
CA GLY A 33 13.88 -2.64 -1.94
C GLY A 33 13.18 -2.54 -3.29
N THR A 34 12.53 -1.41 -3.57
CA THR A 34 11.72 -1.19 -4.78
C THR A 34 12.31 -0.04 -5.58
N ASP A 35 12.58 -0.28 -6.87
CA ASP A 35 13.04 0.76 -7.78
C ASP A 35 11.87 1.60 -8.33
N ARG A 36 12.16 2.57 -9.21
CA ARG A 36 11.10 3.42 -9.78
C ARG A 36 10.14 2.66 -10.68
N ASN A 37 10.61 1.68 -11.45
CA ASN A 37 9.77 0.89 -12.35
C ASN A 37 8.84 -0.03 -11.55
N ASP A 38 9.35 -0.66 -10.50
CA ASP A 38 8.54 -1.51 -9.63
C ASP A 38 7.55 -0.69 -8.81
N ALA A 39 7.90 0.52 -8.38
CA ALA A 39 6.94 1.44 -7.76
C ALA A 39 5.82 1.85 -8.72
N LEU A 40 6.13 2.07 -10.01
CA LEU A 40 5.12 2.31 -11.03
C LEU A 40 4.22 1.08 -11.23
N ARG A 41 4.78 -0.13 -11.21
CA ARG A 41 3.99 -1.38 -11.29
C ARG A 41 3.04 -1.52 -10.10
N LEU A 42 3.51 -1.26 -8.88
CA LEU A 42 2.68 -1.28 -7.67
C LEU A 42 1.56 -0.24 -7.73
N LYS A 43 1.89 0.99 -8.18
CA LYS A 43 0.91 2.06 -8.38
C LYS A 43 -0.17 1.62 -9.36
N THR A 44 0.22 1.20 -10.56
CA THR A 44 -0.71 0.75 -11.60
C THR A 44 -1.56 -0.42 -11.11
N LEU A 45 -0.98 -1.38 -10.39
CA LEU A 45 -1.72 -2.51 -9.84
C LEU A 45 -2.83 -2.04 -8.87
N LEU A 46 -2.49 -1.18 -7.90
CA LEU A 46 -3.47 -0.67 -6.95
C LEU A 46 -4.54 0.19 -7.65
N GLU A 47 -4.15 1.00 -8.63
CA GLU A 47 -5.10 1.82 -9.40
C GLU A 47 -6.10 0.97 -10.17
N LEU A 48 -5.64 -0.09 -10.85
CA LEU A 48 -6.50 -1.02 -11.59
C LEU A 48 -7.48 -1.75 -10.67
N ILE A 49 -6.99 -2.26 -9.54
CA ILE A 49 -7.83 -2.96 -8.54
C ILE A 49 -8.85 -2.00 -7.94
N ARG A 50 -8.42 -0.81 -7.50
CA ARG A 50 -9.31 0.24 -6.98
C ARG A 50 -10.41 0.54 -7.99
N ASP A 51 -10.05 0.81 -9.24
CA ASP A 51 -11.02 1.21 -10.26
C ASP A 51 -11.99 0.07 -10.60
N ALA A 52 -11.56 -1.19 -10.52
CA ALA A 52 -12.44 -2.35 -10.66
C ALA A 52 -13.47 -2.45 -9.52
N HIS A 53 -13.04 -2.31 -8.26
CA HIS A 53 -13.93 -2.33 -7.09
C HIS A 53 -14.91 -1.16 -7.07
N LEU A 54 -14.46 0.03 -7.45
CA LEU A 54 -15.29 1.23 -7.45
C LEU A 54 -16.35 1.22 -8.55
N ARG A 55 -16.09 0.60 -9.71
CA ARG A 55 -17.13 0.40 -10.74
C ARG A 55 -18.33 -0.37 -10.22
N ALA A 56 -18.13 -1.32 -9.30
CA ALA A 56 -19.21 -2.10 -8.68
C ALA A 56 -19.92 -1.36 -7.53
N ARG A 57 -19.43 -0.19 -7.10
CA ARG A 57 -19.95 0.57 -5.95
C ARG A 57 -20.07 2.07 -6.26
N PRO A 58 -21.08 2.47 -7.07
CA PRO A 58 -21.32 3.87 -7.41
C PRO A 58 -21.45 4.75 -6.16
N GLY A 59 -20.80 5.91 -6.15
CA GLY A 59 -20.81 6.84 -5.02
C GLY A 59 -19.69 6.67 -4.00
N SER A 60 -18.88 5.60 -4.11
CA SER A 60 -17.65 5.48 -3.32
C SER A 60 -16.61 6.49 -3.77
N GLN A 61 -15.98 7.20 -2.82
CA GLN A 61 -14.92 8.16 -3.11
C GLN A 61 -13.70 7.46 -3.73
N ARG A 62 -13.25 7.95 -4.89
CA ARG A 62 -12.00 7.51 -5.50
C ARG A 62 -10.82 8.27 -4.89
N LEU A 63 -9.92 7.55 -4.24
CA LEU A 63 -8.68 8.10 -3.69
C LEU A 63 -7.54 7.98 -4.70
N ASP A 64 -6.71 9.02 -4.77
CA ASP A 64 -5.46 8.99 -5.53
C ASP A 64 -4.46 8.03 -4.89
N VAL A 65 -3.50 7.54 -5.68
CA VAL A 65 -2.46 6.61 -5.23
C VAL A 65 -1.10 7.22 -5.53
N LEU A 66 -0.30 7.44 -4.49
CA LEU A 66 1.08 7.90 -4.61
C LEU A 66 2.03 6.82 -4.09
N VAL A 67 3.08 6.50 -4.86
CA VAL A 67 4.03 5.44 -4.50
C VAL A 67 5.46 5.94 -4.62
N GLU A 68 6.25 5.90 -3.56
CA GLU A 68 7.69 6.18 -3.60
C GLU A 68 8.44 5.02 -4.29
N PRO A 69 9.48 5.27 -5.13
CA PRO A 69 10.00 6.57 -5.57
C PRO A 69 9.39 7.09 -6.89
N ALA A 70 8.25 6.55 -7.34
CA ALA A 70 7.58 7.03 -8.55
C ALA A 70 6.93 8.41 -8.35
N ASP A 71 6.40 8.67 -7.15
CA ASP A 71 5.78 9.91 -6.71
C ASP A 71 6.41 10.41 -5.41
N PRO A 72 6.34 11.72 -5.12
CA PRO A 72 6.61 12.24 -3.78
C PRO A 72 5.49 11.83 -2.81
N VAL A 73 5.86 11.33 -1.64
CA VAL A 73 4.94 11.00 -0.54
C VAL A 73 5.24 11.87 0.69
N MET A 74 4.21 12.23 1.45
CA MET A 74 4.33 12.96 2.72
C MET A 74 4.85 12.03 3.81
N TYR A 75 4.33 10.81 3.85
CA TYR A 75 4.69 9.79 4.82
C TYR A 75 5.74 8.85 4.25
N GLY A 76 6.96 9.36 4.08
CA GLY A 76 8.10 8.51 3.79
C GLY A 76 8.44 7.62 5.00
N ALA A 77 8.77 6.35 4.76
CA ALA A 77 9.15 5.42 5.83
C ALA A 77 10.58 5.66 6.38
N SER A 78 11.17 6.85 6.22
CA SER A 78 12.63 7.11 6.31
C SER A 78 13.31 6.58 7.59
N SER A 79 12.64 6.63 8.75
CA SER A 79 13.15 6.05 10.01
C SER A 79 13.02 4.53 10.07
N ALA A 80 11.88 3.98 9.61
CA ALA A 80 11.63 2.54 9.57
C ALA A 80 12.49 1.83 8.51
N LYS A 81 12.81 2.50 7.39
CA LYS A 81 13.76 2.02 6.37
C LYS A 81 15.20 1.85 6.90
N ARG A 82 15.60 2.62 7.92
CA ARG A 82 17.00 2.69 8.40
C ARG A 82 17.28 1.79 9.62
N VAL A 83 16.32 1.65 10.53
CA VAL A 83 16.53 0.96 11.83
C VAL A 83 15.41 -0.02 12.18
N GLY A 84 14.33 -0.09 11.37
CA GLY A 84 13.13 -0.89 11.66
C GLY A 84 13.07 -2.25 10.97
N ILE A 85 11.98 -2.97 11.23
CA ILE A 85 11.67 -4.29 10.64
C ILE A 85 11.60 -4.26 9.10
N LEU A 86 11.32 -3.07 8.52
CA LEU A 86 11.32 -2.84 7.08
C LEU A 86 12.68 -3.07 6.38
N ARG A 87 13.80 -3.18 7.11
CA ARG A 87 15.10 -3.56 6.50
C ARG A 87 15.26 -5.07 6.28
N LEU A 88 14.51 -5.86 7.04
CA LEU A 88 14.65 -7.32 7.07
C LEU A 88 14.13 -7.99 5.79
N PRO A 89 13.00 -7.56 5.20
CA PRO A 89 12.51 -8.19 3.99
C PRO A 89 13.23 -7.73 2.73
N ALA A 90 13.16 -8.56 1.69
CA ALA A 90 13.59 -8.16 0.34
C ALA A 90 12.77 -6.96 -0.15
N GLN A 91 11.47 -6.96 0.14
CA GLN A 91 10.57 -5.86 -0.17
C GLN A 91 9.65 -5.54 1.01
N ALA A 92 9.43 -4.25 1.24
CA ALA A 92 8.48 -3.79 2.26
C ALA A 92 7.62 -2.63 1.77
N LEU A 93 6.35 -2.61 2.20
CA LEU A 93 5.43 -1.50 1.95
C LEU A 93 5.00 -0.86 3.27
N HIS A 94 5.04 0.46 3.32
CA HIS A 94 4.41 1.28 4.35
C HIS A 94 3.23 2.00 3.72
N ILE A 95 2.01 1.65 4.09
CA ILE A 95 0.77 2.17 3.49
C ILE A 95 0.08 3.10 4.49
N GLU A 96 -0.22 4.32 4.06
CA GLU A 96 -0.95 5.32 4.85
C GLU A 96 -2.34 5.57 4.28
N LEU A 97 -3.35 5.35 5.12
CA LEU A 97 -4.75 5.48 4.75
C LEU A 97 -5.39 6.73 5.38
N PRO A 98 -6.05 7.59 4.57
CA PRO A 98 -6.77 8.73 5.10
C PRO A 98 -8.01 8.25 5.88
N LYS A 99 -8.56 9.13 6.72
CA LYS A 99 -9.78 8.84 7.48
C LYS A 99 -10.93 8.37 6.59
N THR A 100 -11.08 8.98 5.42
CA THR A 100 -12.09 8.65 4.39
C THR A 100 -12.06 7.18 3.98
N ALA A 101 -10.87 6.59 3.81
CA ALA A 101 -10.73 5.15 3.52
C ALA A 101 -11.09 4.27 4.72
N ARG A 102 -10.84 4.73 5.95
CA ARG A 102 -10.94 3.93 7.18
C ARG A 102 -12.31 3.95 7.83
N VAL A 103 -13.10 4.99 7.57
CA VAL A 103 -14.41 5.21 8.21
C VAL A 103 -15.51 5.11 7.16
N GLU A 104 -15.59 6.06 6.23
CA GLU A 104 -16.68 6.14 5.24
C GLU A 104 -16.55 5.03 4.18
N GLY A 105 -15.34 4.82 3.66
CA GLY A 105 -15.02 3.83 2.64
C GLY A 105 -14.51 2.49 3.19
N ARG A 106 -14.70 2.20 4.49
CA ARG A 106 -14.02 1.09 5.17
C ARG A 106 -14.15 -0.24 4.44
N GLU A 107 -15.36 -0.63 4.10
CA GLU A 107 -15.61 -1.93 3.46
C GLU A 107 -14.93 -2.02 2.09
N VAL A 108 -15.15 -1.02 1.22
CA VAL A 108 -14.59 -1.03 -0.14
C VAL A 108 -13.07 -0.93 -0.14
N TYR A 109 -12.47 -0.08 0.70
CA TYR A 109 -11.02 0.04 0.77
C TYR A 109 -10.35 -1.15 1.47
N THR A 110 -11.05 -1.85 2.37
CA THR A 110 -10.55 -3.13 2.90
C THR A 110 -10.45 -4.17 1.78
N ALA A 111 -11.49 -4.29 0.94
CA ALA A 111 -11.49 -5.23 -0.18
C ALA A 111 -10.41 -4.89 -1.22
N ILE A 112 -10.28 -3.61 -1.58
CA ILE A 112 -9.23 -3.14 -2.50
C ILE A 112 -7.83 -3.48 -1.97
N LEU A 113 -7.57 -3.22 -0.68
CA LEU A 113 -6.25 -3.52 -0.09
C LEU A 113 -5.99 -5.02 -0.01
N ALA A 114 -6.99 -5.84 0.32
CA ALA A 114 -6.84 -7.29 0.36
C ALA A 114 -6.44 -7.86 -1.00
N ASP A 115 -7.12 -7.44 -2.08
CA ASP A 115 -6.80 -7.87 -3.44
C ASP A 115 -5.44 -7.35 -3.90
N PHE A 116 -5.13 -6.09 -3.59
CA PHE A 116 -3.84 -5.49 -3.90
C PHE A 116 -2.70 -6.24 -3.23
N LEU A 117 -2.78 -6.50 -1.92
CA LEU A 117 -1.72 -7.15 -1.17
C LEU A 117 -1.51 -8.61 -1.59
N THR A 118 -2.59 -9.30 -1.96
CA THR A 118 -2.51 -10.67 -2.49
C THR A 118 -1.73 -10.71 -3.81
N GLN A 119 -1.95 -9.73 -4.70
CA GLN A 119 -1.26 -9.65 -5.99
C GLN A 119 0.14 -9.03 -5.88
N ALA A 120 0.34 -8.05 -5.00
CA ALA A 120 1.64 -7.43 -4.80
C ALA A 120 2.67 -8.44 -4.28
N ALA A 121 2.25 -9.36 -3.39
CA ALA A 121 3.10 -10.41 -2.85
C ALA A 121 3.57 -11.45 -3.89
N THR A 122 3.02 -11.45 -5.10
CA THR A 122 3.38 -12.38 -6.18
C THR A 122 4.13 -11.71 -7.34
N LEU A 123 4.35 -10.39 -7.27
CA LEU A 123 5.14 -9.68 -8.27
C LEU A 123 6.59 -10.17 -8.23
N PRO A 124 7.24 -10.38 -9.39
CA PRO A 124 8.66 -10.67 -9.43
C PRO A 124 9.46 -9.45 -8.97
N HIS A 125 10.49 -9.70 -8.17
CA HIS A 125 11.46 -8.71 -7.65
C HIS A 125 12.86 -9.02 -8.18
#